data_AF-A0A958JF70-F1
#
_entry.id   AF-A0A958JF70-F1
#
_cell.length_a   1.000
_cell.length_b   1.000
_cell.length_c   1.000
_cell.angle_alpha   90.00
_cell.angle_beta   90.00
_cell.angle_gamma   90.00
#
_symmetry.space_group_name_H-M   'P 1'
#
loop_
_entity.id
_entity.type
_entity.pdbx_description
1 polymer ?
#
loop_
_entity_poly.entity_id
_entity_poly.type
_entity_poly.pdbx_seq_one_letter_code
_entity_poly.pdbx_strand_id
1 'polypeptide(L)'
;IIADDARRTTSSTSNFLWTTFTRFEPGADIYARDKTITRNHLAYTFPVVIDARMKPNYPAELECDSKTSELVSQRWMEYFSKK
;
A
#
# COMPACT_ATOMS: atom_id res chain seq x y z
N ILE A 1 -2.52 10.33 -6.28
CA ILE A 1 -2.76 8.96 -5.75
C ILE A 1 -4.20 8.91 -5.28
N ILE A 2 -4.93 7.85 -5.61
CA ILE A 2 -6.27 7.56 -5.08
C ILE A 2 -6.13 6.35 -4.15
N ALA A 3 -6.70 6.45 -2.95
CA ALA A 3 -6.67 5.39 -1.93
C ALA A 3 -8.02 5.34 -1.21
N ASP A 4 -8.34 4.18 -0.61
CA ASP A 4 -9.61 3.96 0.10
C ASP A 4 -9.72 4.80 1.39
N ASP A 5 -8.61 4.94 2.12
CA ASP A 5 -8.52 5.74 3.34
C ASP A 5 -7.31 6.69 3.26
N ALA A 6 -7.58 7.92 2.82
CA ALA A 6 -6.54 8.94 2.68
C ALA A 6 -5.83 9.23 4.01
N ARG A 7 -6.55 9.21 5.15
CA ARG A 7 -5.97 9.55 6.46
C ARG A 7 -4.95 8.51 6.89
N ARG A 8 -5.27 7.21 6.77
CA ARG A 8 -4.33 6.12 7.07
C ARG A 8 -3.16 6.09 6.09
N THR A 9 -3.42 6.29 4.80
CA THR A 9 -2.37 6.30 3.77
C THR A 9 -1.37 7.43 3.99
N THR A 10 -1.81 8.62 4.42
CA THR A 10 -0.90 9.76 4.64
C THR A 10 -0.35 9.84 6.06
N SER A 11 -0.65 8.91 6.95
CA SER A 11 -0.22 9.00 8.36
C SER A 11 1.27 8.76 8.55
N SER A 12 1.95 8.12 7.59
CA SER A 12 3.40 7.95 7.56
C SER A 12 3.89 7.65 6.14
N THR A 13 5.18 7.88 5.89
CA THR A 13 5.81 7.49 4.61
C THR A 13 5.67 5.99 4.36
N SER A 14 5.83 5.15 5.39
CA SER A 14 5.68 3.70 5.25
C SER A 14 4.27 3.31 4.82
N ASN A 15 3.23 3.90 5.40
CA ASN A 15 1.84 3.63 5.01
C ASN A 15 1.55 4.12 3.60
N PHE A 16 2.09 5.29 3.23
CA PHE A 16 1.95 5.84 1.88
C PHE A 16 2.56 4.91 0.83
N LEU A 17 3.81 4.48 1.04
CA LEU A 17 4.51 3.58 0.14
C LEU A 17 3.85 2.21 0.08
N TRP A 18 3.52 1.63 1.24
CA TRP A 18 2.87 0.32 1.30
C TRP A 18 1.52 0.35 0.57
N THR A 19 0.65 1.31 0.88
CA THR A 19 -0.67 1.40 0.20
C THR A 19 -0.48 1.60 -1.30
N THR A 20 0.39 2.53 -1.70
CA THR A 20 0.59 2.88 -3.11
C THR A 20 1.13 1.72 -3.93
N PHE A 21 2.09 0.95 -3.43
CA PHE A 21 2.82 -0.04 -4.23
C PHE A 21 2.38 -1.49 -4.02
N THR A 22 1.56 -1.80 -3.00
CA THR A 22 1.05 -3.17 -2.80
C THR A 22 -0.35 -3.39 -3.36
N ARG A 23 -1.10 -2.30 -3.64
CA ARG A 23 -2.46 -2.35 -4.17
C ARG A 23 -2.56 -1.90 -5.62
N PHE A 24 -1.46 -1.48 -6.24
CA PHE A 24 -1.42 -0.88 -7.57
C PHE A 24 -0.84 -1.86 -8.61
N GLU A 25 -1.49 -1.98 -9.76
CA GLU A 25 -0.97 -2.70 -10.92
C GLU A 25 -0.38 -1.70 -11.95
N PRO A 26 0.93 -1.72 -12.23
CA PRO A 26 1.58 -0.75 -13.11
C PRO A 26 0.99 -0.58 -14.52
N GLY A 27 0.42 -1.62 -15.12
CA GLY A 27 -0.15 -1.58 -16.46
C GLY A 27 -1.57 -1.00 -16.53
N ALA A 28 -2.40 -1.24 -15.52
CA ALA A 28 -3.82 -0.95 -15.52
C ALA A 28 -4.21 0.27 -14.70
N ASP A 29 -3.43 0.62 -13.67
CA ASP A 29 -3.84 1.60 -12.66
C ASP A 29 -3.12 2.96 -12.79
N ILE A 30 -2.32 3.17 -13.84
CA ILE A 30 -1.74 4.50 -14.17
C ILE A 30 -2.67 5.22 -15.15
N TYR A 31 -3.14 6.38 -14.71
CA TYR A 31 -3.92 7.31 -15.52
C TYR A 31 -3.13 8.58 -15.70
N ALA A 32 -3.18 9.16 -16.90
CA ALA A 32 -2.51 10.43 -17.19
C ALA A 32 -3.39 11.28 -18.09
N ARG A 33 -3.16 12.59 -18.12
CA ARG A 33 -3.85 13.50 -19.05
C ARG A 33 -3.66 13.08 -20.50
N ASP A 34 -2.44 12.68 -20.84
CA ASP A 34 -2.09 12.18 -22.15
C ASP A 34 -0.99 11.11 -22.04
N LYS A 35 -0.93 10.20 -23.02
CA LYS A 35 0.09 9.16 -23.12
C LYS A 35 0.59 9.06 -24.56
N THR A 36 1.91 9.12 -24.75
CA THR A 36 2.55 8.96 -26.05
C THR A 36 3.50 7.78 -26.04
N ILE A 37 3.75 7.20 -27.21
CA ILE A 37 4.74 6.13 -27.37
C ILE A 37 6.03 6.76 -27.87
N THR A 38 7.06 6.76 -27.04
CA THR A 38 8.41 7.20 -27.42
C THR A 38 9.29 5.97 -27.61
N ARG A 39 9.57 5.61 -28.87
CA ARG A 39 10.16 4.33 -29.26
C ARG A 39 9.27 3.16 -28.79
N ASN A 40 9.73 2.32 -27.88
CA ASN A 40 8.97 1.22 -27.28
C ASN A 40 8.52 1.51 -25.84
N HIS A 41 8.56 2.77 -25.39
CA HIS A 41 8.18 3.17 -24.02
C HIS A 41 6.92 4.02 -24.03
N LEU A 42 6.04 3.80 -23.04
CA LEU A 42 4.94 4.71 -22.73
C LEU A 42 5.48 5.92 -21.95
N ALA A 43 5.22 7.12 -22.46
CA ALA A 43 5.52 8.38 -21.80
C ALA A 43 4.20 9.04 -21.36
N TYR A 44 4.13 9.44 -20.10
CA TYR A 44 2.93 10.03 -19.50
C TYR A 44 3.09 11.54 -19.33
N THR A 45 2.05 12.28 -19.66
CA THR A 45 2.03 13.72 -19.44
C THR A 45 1.22 14.07 -18.19
N PHE A 46 1.79 14.90 -17.32
CA PHE A 46 1.10 15.35 -16.11
C PHE A 46 -0.22 16.07 -16.41
N PRO A 47 -1.21 15.99 -15.49
CA PRO A 47 -1.19 15.21 -14.24
C PRO A 47 -1.22 13.68 -14.45
N VAL A 48 -0.57 12.95 -13.53
CA VAL A 48 -0.59 11.48 -13.44
C VAL A 48 -1.29 11.08 -12.14
N VAL A 49 -2.16 10.09 -12.24
CA VAL A 49 -2.92 9.51 -11.14
C VAL A 49 -2.62 8.02 -11.08
N ILE A 50 -2.31 7.55 -9.87
CA ILE A 50 -2.17 6.13 -9.55
C ILE A 50 -3.38 5.72 -8.72
N ASP A 51 -4.10 4.69 -9.17
CA ASP A 51 -5.20 4.07 -8.43
C ASP A 51 -4.68 2.96 -7.51
N ALA A 52 -4.50 3.29 -6.23
CA ALA A 52 -4.04 2.38 -5.20
C ALA A 52 -5.18 1.88 -4.30
N ARG A 53 -6.44 1.93 -4.77
CA ARG A 53 -7.58 1.35 -4.06
C ARG A 53 -7.50 -0.18 -4.07
N MET A 54 -8.09 -0.81 -3.06
CA MET A 54 -8.18 -2.28 -2.97
C MET A 54 -9.07 -2.84 -4.09
N LYS A 55 -8.60 -3.90 -4.75
CA LYS A 55 -9.33 -4.55 -5.84
C LYS A 55 -10.31 -5.58 -5.27
N PRO A 56 -11.50 -5.80 -5.86
CA PRO A 56 -12.49 -6.74 -5.31
C PRO A 56 -12.02 -8.19 -5.22
N ASN A 57 -11.09 -8.59 -6.10
CA ASN A 57 -10.51 -9.94 -6.12
C ASN A 57 -9.25 -10.09 -5.26
N TYR A 58 -8.82 -9.03 -4.58
CA TYR A 58 -7.68 -9.13 -3.67
C TYR A 58 -8.08 -9.89 -2.40
N PRO A 59 -7.19 -10.71 -1.83
CA PRO A 59 -7.41 -11.31 -0.53
C PRO A 59 -7.63 -10.22 0.53
N ALA A 60 -8.40 -10.54 1.56
CA ALA A 60 -8.50 -9.69 2.74
C ALA A 60 -7.12 -9.45 3.36
N GLU A 61 -6.95 -8.30 4.02
CA GLU A 61 -5.73 -8.03 4.78
C GLU A 61 -5.52 -9.12 5.85
N LEU A 62 -4.27 -9.53 6.02
CA LEU A 62 -3.92 -10.47 7.09
C LEU A 62 -3.94 -9.73 8.43
N GLU A 63 -4.73 -10.24 9.36
CA GLU A 63 -4.74 -9.79 10.74
C GLU A 63 -4.11 -10.87 11.64
N CYS A 64 -3.49 -10.45 12.73
CA CYS A 64 -2.98 -11.38 13.72
C CYS A 64 -4.14 -12.04 14.47
N ASP A 65 -4.01 -13.33 14.79
CA ASP A 65 -4.88 -13.98 15.76
C ASP A 65 -4.77 -13.26 17.12
N SER A 66 -5.90 -12.84 17.68
CA SER A 66 -5.94 -11.96 18.85
C SER A 66 -5.32 -12.62 20.07
N LYS A 67 -5.65 -13.89 20.34
CA LYS A 67 -5.10 -14.64 21.48
C LYS A 67 -3.58 -14.77 21.38
N THR A 68 -3.08 -15.04 20.19
CA THR A 68 -1.65 -15.17 19.93
C THR A 68 -0.94 -13.83 20.08
N SER A 69 -1.52 -12.75 19.53
CA SER A 69 -0.98 -11.39 19.64
C SER A 69 -0.90 -10.93 21.11
N GLU A 70 -1.94 -11.18 21.88
CA GLU A 70 -2.01 -10.88 23.32
C GLU A 70 -0.97 -11.68 24.10
N LEU A 71 -0.85 -12.99 23.84
CA LEU A 71 0.13 -13.86 24.50
C LEU A 71 1.57 -13.38 24.24
N VAL A 72 1.89 -13.04 22.99
CA VAL A 72 3.21 -12.50 22.62
C VAL A 72 3.46 -11.17 23.34
N SER A 73 2.47 -10.27 23.36
CA SER A 73 2.59 -8.97 24.01
C SER A 73 2.84 -9.10 25.51
N GLN A 74 2.15 -10.01 26.20
CA GLN A 74 2.33 -10.27 27.63
C GLN A 74 3.71 -10.85 27.95
N ARG A 75 4.17 -11.83 27.17
CA ARG A 75 5.44 -12.53 27.42
C ARG A 75 6.67 -11.83 26.84
N TRP A 76 6.50 -10.73 26.10
CA TRP A 76 7.58 -10.06 25.37
C TRP A 76 8.81 -9.76 26.25
N MET A 77 8.56 -9.25 27.46
CA MET A 77 9.59 -8.88 28.43
C MET A 77 10.29 -10.07 29.08
N GLU A 78 9.69 -11.27 29.05
CA GLU A 78 10.33 -12.51 29.55
C GLU A 78 11.47 -12.95 28.63
N TYR A 79 11.34 -12.68 27.32
CA TYR A 79 12.32 -13.09 26.31
C TYR A 79 13.30 -11.96 25.95
N PHE A 80 12.83 -10.71 26.00
CA PHE A 80 13.60 -9.55 25.59
C PHE A 80 13.59 -8.51 26.72
N SER A 81 14.60 -8.55 27.59
CA SER A 81 14.78 -7.50 28.58
C SER A 81 15.10 -6.17 27.90
N LYS A 82 14.61 -5.07 28.49
CA LYS A 82 15.03 -3.71 28.09
C LYS A 82 16.53 -3.61 28.38
N LYS A 83 17.34 -3.47 27.33
CA LYS A 83 18.68 -2.88 27.47
C LYS A 83 18.54 -1.43 27.92
#